data_AF-G3MEZ0-F1
#
_entry.id   AF-G3MEZ0-F1
#
_cell.length_a   1.000
_cell.length_b   1.000
_cell.length_c   1.000
_cell.angle_alpha   90.00
_cell.angle_beta   90.00
_cell.angle_gamma   90.00
#
_symmetry.space_group_name_H-M   'P 1'
#
loop_
_entity.id
_entity.type
_entity.pdbx_description
1 polymer ?
#
loop_
_entity_poly.entity_id
_entity_poly.type
_entity_poly.pdbx_seq_one_letter_code
_entity_poly.pdbx_strand_id
1 'polypeptide(L)'
;TGGFTANTGLSKWCRKNGMLLHIHRAMHAVIDRHPKHGIHFRVLAKCLRLSGGDQLHTGTVVGKLEGDRQTTLGYIDQLRESFVPEDRSRGNFFDQDWGSMPGVFAVASGGIHVWHIA
;
A
#
# COMPACT_ATOMS: atom_id res chain seq x y z
N THR A 1 -0.46 1.80 13.07
CA THR A 1 -1.04 2.52 14.23
C THR A 1 -0.10 3.49 14.90
N GLY A 2 1.22 3.25 14.98
CA GLY A 2 2.17 4.19 15.64
C GLY A 2 2.32 5.59 15.01
N GLY A 3 1.74 5.84 13.84
CA GLY A 3 1.75 7.14 13.17
C GLY A 3 2.96 7.37 12.26
N PHE A 4 2.83 8.33 11.32
CA PHE A 4 3.85 8.60 10.29
C PHE A 4 5.15 9.20 10.86
N THR A 5 5.09 9.95 11.95
CA THR A 5 6.29 10.49 12.62
C THR A 5 7.18 9.35 13.13
N ALA A 6 6.60 8.38 13.85
CA ALA A 6 7.32 7.21 14.34
C ALA A 6 7.80 6.32 13.19
N ASN A 7 6.95 6.08 12.18
CA ASN A 7 7.30 5.27 11.00
C ASN A 7 8.52 5.84 10.27
N THR A 8 8.54 7.15 10.02
CA THR A 8 9.64 7.81 9.31
C THR A 8 10.95 7.73 10.11
N GLY A 9 10.86 7.88 11.44
CA GLY A 9 12.01 7.68 12.33
C GLY A 9 12.55 6.25 12.26
N LEU A 10 11.67 5.26 12.34
CA LEU A 10 12.02 3.85 12.27
C LEU A 10 12.61 3.47 10.90
N SER A 11 12.00 3.93 9.80
CA SER A 11 12.50 3.74 8.43
C SER A 11 13.93 4.26 8.25
N LYS A 12 14.23 5.47 8.77
CA LYS A 12 15.59 6.01 8.77
C LYS A 12 16.56 5.15 9.58
N TRP A 13 16.13 4.64 10.73
CA TRP A 13 16.94 3.74 11.54
C TRP A 13 17.19 2.41 10.83
N CYS A 14 16.16 1.77 10.27
CA CYS A 14 16.25 0.52 9.52
C CYS A 14 17.27 0.62 8.37
N ARG A 15 17.20 1.70 7.58
CA ARG A 15 18.14 1.97 6.50
C ARG A 15 19.58 2.15 6.97
N LYS A 16 19.80 2.77 8.14
CA LYS A 16 21.16 2.92 8.72
C LYS A 16 21.72 1.60 9.26
N ASN A 17 20.87 0.62 9.53
CA ASN A 17 21.25 -0.65 10.19
C ASN A 17 21.06 -1.87 9.28
N GLY A 18 20.79 -1.67 7.98
CA GLY A 18 20.61 -2.77 7.02
C GLY A 18 19.40 -3.67 7.33
N MET A 19 18.37 -3.14 8.01
CA MET A 19 17.18 -3.89 8.39
C MET A 19 16.05 -3.64 7.39
N LEU A 20 15.40 -4.71 6.94
CA LEU A 20 14.13 -4.62 6.21
C LEU A 20 13.00 -4.22 7.16
N LEU A 21 12.04 -3.44 6.65
CA LEU A 21 10.91 -2.89 7.39
C LEU A 21 9.59 -3.29 6.74
N HIS A 22 8.94 -4.28 7.32
CA HIS A 22 7.58 -4.69 6.95
C HIS A 22 6.52 -3.80 7.62
N ILE A 23 5.57 -3.28 6.85
CA ILE A 23 4.53 -2.37 7.33
C ILE A 23 3.16 -3.03 7.33
N HIS A 24 2.59 -3.17 8.53
CA HIS A 24 1.21 -3.57 8.72
C HIS A 24 0.26 -2.37 8.78
N ARG A 25 -0.77 -2.35 7.93
CA ARG A 25 -1.75 -1.25 7.84
C ARG A 25 -2.86 -1.30 8.90
N ALA A 26 -2.57 -1.78 10.11
CA ALA A 26 -3.59 -1.89 11.16
C ALA A 26 -4.29 -0.54 11.37
N MET A 27 -5.62 -0.56 11.55
CA MET A 27 -6.54 0.59 11.65
C MET A 27 -6.93 1.26 10.31
N HIS A 28 -6.35 0.89 9.17
CA HIS A 28 -6.64 1.58 7.89
C HIS A 28 -8.14 1.61 7.52
N ALA A 29 -8.86 0.50 7.71
CA ALA A 29 -10.28 0.38 7.38
C ALA A 29 -11.20 1.30 8.19
N VAL A 30 -10.71 1.90 9.28
CA VAL A 30 -11.43 2.96 10.01
C VAL A 30 -11.58 4.22 9.15
N ILE A 31 -10.62 4.48 8.27
CA ILE A 31 -10.55 5.71 7.48
C ILE A 31 -10.70 5.50 5.97
N ASP A 32 -10.47 4.29 5.45
CA ASP A 32 -10.41 4.07 3.98
C ASP A 32 -11.50 3.16 3.41
N ARG A 33 -12.39 2.63 4.25
CA ARG A 33 -13.41 1.67 3.83
C ARG A 33 -14.66 2.33 3.24
N HIS A 34 -15.11 3.46 3.80
CA HIS A 34 -16.40 4.02 3.42
C HIS A 34 -16.28 4.86 2.13
N PRO A 35 -17.01 4.53 1.04
CA PRO A 35 -16.79 5.16 -0.27
C PRO A 35 -17.18 6.64 -0.33
N LYS A 36 -17.98 7.14 0.63
CA LYS A 36 -18.45 8.53 0.67
C LYS A 36 -17.77 9.40 1.73
N HIS A 37 -16.91 8.84 2.58
CA HIS A 37 -16.26 9.60 3.65
C HIS A 37 -14.97 8.90 4.09
N GLY A 38 -13.87 9.65 4.13
CA GLY A 38 -12.58 9.15 4.55
C GLY A 38 -11.47 9.44 3.55
N ILE A 39 -10.41 8.64 3.60
CA ILE A 39 -9.21 8.76 2.76
C ILE A 39 -8.99 7.41 2.09
N HIS A 40 -9.15 7.34 0.77
CA HIS A 40 -8.97 6.10 0.05
C HIS A 40 -7.55 5.50 0.23
N PHE A 41 -7.43 4.18 0.38
CA PHE A 41 -6.18 3.47 0.71
C PHE A 41 -5.01 3.83 -0.21
N ARG A 42 -5.26 4.08 -1.51
CA ARG A 42 -4.24 4.55 -2.46
C ARG A 42 -3.41 5.73 -1.92
N VAL A 43 -4.03 6.68 -1.23
CA VAL A 43 -3.34 7.84 -0.67
C VAL A 43 -2.41 7.39 0.46
N LEU A 44 -2.89 6.51 1.34
CA LEU A 44 -2.09 5.95 2.43
C LEU A 44 -0.92 5.11 1.91
N ALA A 45 -1.12 4.35 0.82
CA ALA A 45 -0.07 3.58 0.15
C ALA A 45 1.04 4.51 -0.39
N LYS A 46 0.68 5.62 -1.04
CA LYS A 46 1.63 6.66 -1.47
C LYS A 46 2.38 7.28 -0.29
N CYS A 47 1.66 7.70 0.74
CA CYS A 47 2.26 8.27 1.94
C CYS A 47 3.23 7.29 2.62
N LEU A 48 2.92 5.99 2.61
CA LEU A 48 3.81 4.97 3.16
C LEU A 48 5.06 4.79 2.31
N ARG A 49 4.94 4.67 0.98
CA ARG A 49 6.11 4.60 0.08
C ARG A 49 7.07 5.79 0.30
N LEU A 50 6.52 7.00 0.46
CA LEU A 50 7.29 8.21 0.78
C LEU A 50 7.90 8.19 2.19
N SER A 51 7.15 7.80 3.22
CA SER A 51 7.61 7.73 4.62
C SER A 51 8.69 6.66 4.82
N GLY A 52 8.62 5.60 4.00
CA GLY A 52 9.55 4.49 3.93
C GLY A 52 9.03 3.23 4.61
N GLY A 53 9.25 2.12 3.92
CA GLY A 53 8.89 0.75 4.28
C GLY A 53 9.18 -0.14 3.07
N ASP A 54 9.63 -1.37 3.30
CA ASP A 54 10.03 -2.28 2.22
C ASP A 54 8.88 -3.16 1.75
N GLN A 55 7.87 -3.35 2.62
CA GLN A 55 6.70 -4.17 2.34
C GLN A 55 5.44 -3.52 2.92
N LEU A 56 4.31 -3.61 2.24
CA LEU A 56 3.02 -3.10 2.72
C LEU A 56 1.89 -4.08 2.40
N HIS A 57 1.04 -4.35 3.40
CA HIS A 57 -0.21 -5.06 3.19
C HIS A 57 -1.14 -4.31 2.22
N THR A 58 -1.51 -4.96 1.12
CA THR A 58 -2.39 -4.39 0.08
C THR A 58 -3.77 -5.01 0.07
N GLY A 59 -3.95 -6.19 0.67
CA GLY A 59 -5.21 -6.92 0.65
C GLY A 59 -5.14 -8.10 -0.32
N THR A 60 -6.16 -8.96 -0.26
CA THR A 60 -6.15 -10.26 -0.94
C THR A 60 -7.12 -10.34 -2.11
N VAL A 61 -8.10 -9.43 -2.22
CA VAL A 61 -9.25 -9.46 -3.15
C VAL A 61 -10.19 -10.65 -2.91
N VAL A 62 -9.64 -11.87 -2.77
CA VAL A 62 -10.38 -13.14 -2.63
C VAL A 62 -10.49 -13.64 -1.19
N GLY A 63 -9.77 -13.01 -0.25
CA GLY A 63 -9.75 -13.46 1.14
C GLY A 63 -10.84 -12.83 2.00
N LYS A 64 -10.66 -12.88 3.32
CA LYS A 64 -11.72 -12.52 4.28
C LYS A 64 -12.01 -11.02 4.42
N LEU A 65 -11.13 -10.15 3.91
CA LEU A 65 -11.24 -8.70 4.06
C LEU A 65 -11.59 -8.07 2.70
N GLU A 66 -12.41 -7.03 2.75
CA GLU A 66 -12.88 -6.30 1.56
C GLU A 66 -11.71 -5.73 0.72
N GLY A 67 -11.85 -5.82 -0.60
CA GLY A 67 -10.93 -5.21 -1.56
C GLY A 67 -11.36 -5.44 -3.00
N ASP A 68 -11.69 -4.36 -3.72
CA ASP A 68 -11.98 -4.41 -5.16
C ASP A 68 -10.71 -4.71 -5.98
N ARG A 69 -10.83 -5.55 -7.01
CA ARG A 69 -9.69 -6.00 -7.81
C ARG A 69 -9.03 -4.86 -8.58
N GLN A 70 -9.80 -4.02 -9.27
CA GLN A 70 -9.23 -2.97 -10.14
C GLN A 70 -8.52 -1.90 -9.33
N THR A 71 -9.17 -1.48 -8.25
CA THR A 71 -8.59 -0.54 -7.29
C THR A 71 -7.32 -1.12 -6.66
N THR A 72 -7.32 -2.42 -6.33
CA THR A 72 -6.16 -3.11 -5.77
C THR A 72 -4.97 -3.14 -6.71
N LEU A 73 -5.19 -3.44 -7.99
CA LEU A 73 -4.14 -3.33 -9.00
C LEU A 73 -3.62 -1.89 -9.08
N GLY A 74 -4.52 -0.90 -9.10
CA GLY A 74 -4.16 0.51 -9.15
C GLY A 74 -3.19 0.94 -8.05
N TYR A 75 -3.47 0.63 -6.77
CA TYR A 75 -2.54 1.00 -5.69
C TYR A 75 -1.35 0.04 -5.52
N ILE A 76 -1.36 -1.16 -6.10
CA ILE A 76 -0.16 -1.99 -6.23
C ILE A 76 0.82 -1.36 -7.22
N ASP A 77 0.34 -0.85 -8.35
CA ASP A 77 1.17 -0.14 -9.32
C ASP A 77 1.81 1.09 -8.67
N GLN A 78 1.06 1.84 -7.86
CA GLN A 78 1.58 2.98 -7.07
C GLN A 78 2.70 2.60 -6.08
N LEU A 79 2.76 1.34 -5.64
CA LEU A 79 3.82 0.86 -4.75
C LEU A 79 5.06 0.39 -5.51
N ARG A 80 4.91 -0.10 -6.74
CA ARG A 80 5.97 -0.85 -7.43
C ARG A 80 6.62 -0.10 -8.58
N GLU A 81 5.82 0.63 -9.36
CA GLU A 81 6.29 1.22 -10.60
C GLU A 81 6.99 2.55 -10.38
N SER A 82 7.89 2.92 -11.30
CA SER A 82 8.53 4.25 -11.31
C SER A 82 7.61 5.33 -11.86
N PHE A 83 6.69 4.97 -12.76
CA PHE A 83 5.68 5.87 -13.31
C PHE A 83 4.34 5.14 -13.41
N VAL A 84 3.28 5.75 -12.90
CA VAL A 84 1.91 5.22 -12.98
C VAL A 84 1.03 6.26 -13.68
N PRO A 85 0.49 5.97 -14.88
CA PRO A 85 -0.39 6.89 -15.56
C PRO A 85 -1.76 7.01 -14.86
N GLU A 86 -2.46 8.08 -15.17
CA GLU A 86 -3.88 8.26 -14.88
C GLU A 86 -4.69 7.10 -15.49
N ASP A 87 -5.55 6.50 -14.67
CA ASP A 87 -6.47 5.45 -15.06
C ASP A 87 -7.63 5.40 -14.05
N ARG A 88 -8.72 6.11 -14.36
CA ARG A 88 -9.93 6.12 -13.53
C ARG A 88 -10.55 4.74 -13.34
N SER A 89 -10.34 3.79 -14.25
CA SER A 89 -10.89 2.43 -14.11
C SER A 89 -10.24 1.66 -12.96
N ARG A 90 -8.99 2.03 -12.61
CA ARG A 90 -8.26 1.54 -11.43
C ARG A 90 -8.24 2.55 -10.27
N GLY A 91 -9.00 3.64 -10.40
CA GLY A 91 -9.06 4.71 -9.42
C GLY A 91 -7.79 5.57 -9.32
N ASN A 92 -6.93 5.57 -10.33
CA ASN A 92 -5.81 6.51 -10.43
C ASN A 92 -6.28 7.79 -11.11
N PHE A 93 -6.37 8.89 -10.36
CA PHE A 93 -6.92 10.16 -10.87
C PHE A 93 -5.89 11.08 -11.52
N PHE A 94 -4.61 10.78 -11.33
CA PHE A 94 -3.49 11.60 -11.78
C PHE A 94 -2.33 10.68 -12.15
N ASP A 95 -1.53 11.13 -13.11
CA ASP A 95 -0.19 10.60 -13.33
C ASP A 95 0.64 10.73 -12.04
N GLN A 96 1.45 9.72 -11.76
CA GLN A 96 2.36 9.70 -10.64
C GLN A 96 3.73 9.23 -11.09
N ASP A 97 4.66 10.17 -11.16
CA ASP A 97 6.09 9.87 -11.29
C ASP A 97 6.69 9.71 -9.88
N TRP A 98 7.43 8.62 -9.69
CA TRP A 98 8.17 8.27 -8.47
C TRP A 98 9.68 8.46 -8.62
N GLY A 99 10.14 8.81 -9.83
CA GLY A 99 11.55 8.93 -10.16
C GLY A 99 12.32 7.65 -9.82
N SER A 100 13.43 7.82 -9.10
CA SER A 100 14.29 6.71 -8.66
C SER A 100 13.88 6.10 -7.31
N MET A 101 12.69 6.45 -6.78
CA MET A 101 12.25 5.91 -5.49
C MET A 101 12.06 4.39 -5.57
N PRO A 102 12.69 3.61 -4.66
CA PRO A 102 12.51 2.17 -4.62
C PRO A 102 11.03 1.77 -4.53
N GLY A 103 10.71 0.64 -5.15
CA GLY A 103 9.40 0.01 -5.01
C GLY A 103 9.20 -0.60 -3.61
N VAL A 104 7.94 -0.84 -3.26
CA VAL A 104 7.51 -1.50 -2.03
C VAL A 104 6.86 -2.83 -2.40
N PHE A 105 7.21 -3.91 -1.70
CA PHE A 105 6.61 -5.22 -1.93
C PHE A 105 5.16 -5.23 -1.46
N ALA A 106 4.22 -5.50 -2.37
CA ALA A 106 2.81 -5.63 -2.04
C ALA A 106 2.54 -6.98 -1.35
N VAL A 107 1.96 -6.94 -0.15
CA VAL A 107 1.69 -8.14 0.68
C VAL A 107 0.21 -8.48 0.67
N ALA A 108 -0.13 -9.63 0.10
CA ALA A 108 -1.46 -10.23 0.20
C ALA A 108 -1.55 -11.07 1.49
N SER A 109 -2.46 -10.71 2.39
CA SER A 109 -2.73 -11.46 3.62
C SER A 109 -4.17 -11.26 4.12
N GLY A 110 -4.74 -12.33 4.67
CA GLY A 110 -6.08 -12.33 5.27
C GLY A 110 -6.99 -13.39 4.68
N GLY A 111 -7.12 -14.53 5.36
CA GLY A 111 -8.09 -15.58 5.00
C GLY A 111 -7.83 -16.27 3.66
N ILE A 112 -6.59 -16.28 3.18
CA ILE A 112 -6.17 -17.02 1.99
C ILE A 112 -5.76 -18.45 2.37
N HIS A 113 -5.87 -19.37 1.41
CA HIS A 113 -5.53 -20.79 1.53
C HIS A 113 -5.15 -21.32 0.16
N VAL A 114 -4.71 -22.58 0.07
CA VAL A 114 -4.10 -23.18 -1.13
C VAL A 114 -4.89 -22.97 -2.43
N TRP A 115 -6.23 -23.05 -2.39
CA TRP A 115 -7.07 -22.85 -3.59
C TRP A 115 -7.12 -21.42 -4.14
N HIS A 116 -6.58 -20.44 -3.42
CA HIS A 116 -6.50 -19.05 -3.87
C HIS A 116 -5.21 -18.74 -4.66
N ILE A 117 -4.33 -19.73 -4.85
CA ILE A 117 -3.02 -19.59 -5.53
C ILE A 117 -3.04 -20.19 -6.95
N ALA A 118 -4.20 -20.67 -7.40
CA ALA A 118 -4.38 -21.30 -8.72
C ALA A 118 -4.57 -20.27 -9.86
#